data_AF-A0A929L7T8-F1
#
_entry.id   AF-A0A929L7T8-F1
#
_cell.length_a   1.000
_cell.length_b   1.000
_cell.length_c   1.000
_cell.angle_alpha   90.00
_cell.angle_beta   90.00
_cell.angle_gamma   90.00
#
_symmetry.space_group_name_H-M   'P 1'
#
loop_
_entity.id
_entity.type
_entity.pdbx_description
1 polymer ?
#
loop_
_entity_poly.entity_id
_entity_poly.type
_entity_poly.pdbx_seq_one_letter_code
_entity_poly.pdbx_strand_id
1 'polypeptide(L)'
;MNQNDTFSSLRLIDALKQGYTFRFLDLPVLVRYENERFYLNGPNFTLRLEQHDFLETYGGYAAMITNRQELVDELKDEEYYAWRREKQ
;
A
#
# COMPACT_ATOMS: atom_id res chain seq x y z
N MET A 1 17.20 16.10 12.52
CA MET A 1 17.01 14.87 11.72
C MET A 1 15.78 15.08 10.85
N ASN A 2 15.94 15.53 9.61
CA ASN A 2 14.85 15.59 8.63
C ASN A 2 15.09 14.45 7.65
N GLN A 3 14.60 13.26 8.00
CA GLN A 3 14.74 12.05 7.20
C GLN A 3 13.53 11.92 6.27
N ASN A 4 13.50 12.73 5.21
CA ASN A 4 12.76 12.37 4.01
C ASN A 4 13.66 11.43 3.22
N ASP A 5 13.83 10.21 3.71
CA ASP A 5 14.60 9.17 3.03
C ASP A 5 13.81 8.74 1.79
N THR A 6 14.11 9.36 0.65
CA THR A 6 13.68 8.89 -0.66
C THR A 6 14.36 7.55 -0.91
N PHE A 7 13.68 6.45 -0.60
CA PHE A 7 14.23 5.11 -0.78
C PHE A 7 14.40 4.79 -2.26
N SER A 8 15.52 4.14 -2.61
CA SER A 8 15.70 3.58 -3.94
C SER A 8 14.68 2.47 -4.21
N SER A 9 14.22 2.35 -5.45
CA SER A 9 13.16 1.42 -5.90
C SER A 9 13.43 -0.03 -5.51
N LEU A 10 14.71 -0.43 -5.43
CA LEU A 10 15.13 -1.75 -4.96
C LEU A 10 14.86 -2.00 -3.47
N ARG A 11 15.10 -1.01 -2.61
CA ARG A 11 14.79 -1.12 -1.17
C ARG A 11 13.29 -1.15 -0.91
N LEU A 12 12.52 -0.42 -1.71
CA LEU A 12 11.06 -0.45 -1.63
C LEU A 12 10.50 -1.84 -1.97
N ILE A 13 11.04 -2.49 -3.01
CA ILE A 13 10.65 -3.86 -3.36
C ILE A 13 10.99 -4.84 -2.25
N ASP A 14 12.18 -4.73 -1.65
CA ASP A 14 12.58 -5.61 -0.56
C ASP A 14 11.66 -5.44 0.66
N ALA A 15 11.36 -4.19 1.04
CA ALA A 15 10.41 -3.90 2.10
C ALA A 15 9.00 -4.45 1.79
N LEU A 16 8.52 -4.30 0.57
CA LEU A 16 7.24 -4.89 0.16
C LEU A 16 7.25 -6.42 0.29
N LYS A 17 8.32 -7.09 -0.13
CA LYS A 17 8.47 -8.56 0.01
C LYS A 17 8.52 -9.01 1.46
N GLN A 18 9.01 -8.17 2.36
CA GLN A 18 8.98 -8.39 3.82
C GLN A 18 7.60 -8.13 4.44
N GLY A 19 6.62 -7.69 3.66
CA GLY A 19 5.25 -7.43 4.12
C GLY A 19 4.98 -6.01 4.59
N TYR A 20 5.87 -5.06 4.30
CA TYR A 20 5.59 -3.64 4.46
C TYR A 20 4.70 -3.13 3.32
N THR A 21 4.14 -1.94 3.50
CA THR A 21 3.44 -1.22 2.43
C THR A 21 4.12 0.12 2.21
N PHE A 22 3.87 0.77 1.09
CA PHE A 22 4.33 2.15 0.90
C PHE A 22 3.29 2.97 0.16
N ARG A 23 3.38 4.28 0.36
CA ARG A 23 2.61 5.27 -0.37
C ARG A 23 3.57 6.11 -1.20
N PHE A 24 3.16 6.46 -2.41
CA PHE A 24 3.88 7.47 -3.17
C PHE A 24 3.69 8.84 -2.51
N LEU A 25 4.69 9.71 -2.63
CA LEU A 25 4.61 11.07 -2.11
C LEU A 25 3.67 11.93 -2.98
N ASP A 26 3.78 11.78 -4.30
CA ASP A 26 3.05 12.58 -5.29
C ASP A 26 1.73 11.94 -5.75
N LEU A 27 1.47 10.68 -5.39
CA LEU A 27 0.28 9.94 -5.82
C LEU A 27 -0.48 9.37 -4.61
N PRO A 28 -1.82 9.46 -4.56
CA PRO A 28 -2.64 8.83 -3.53
C PRO A 28 -2.79 7.32 -3.81
N VAL A 29 -1.67 6.63 -3.99
CA VAL A 29 -1.61 5.22 -4.35
C VAL A 29 -0.84 4.48 -3.26
N LEU A 30 -1.50 3.50 -2.67
CA LEU A 30 -0.92 2.57 -1.70
C LEU A 30 -0.45 1.32 -2.45
N VAL A 31 0.79 0.91 -2.20
CA VAL A 31 1.35 -0.30 -2.78
C VAL A 31 1.60 -1.33 -1.70
N ARG A 32 1.21 -2.57 -2.00
CA ARG A 32 1.45 -3.76 -1.18
C ARG A 32 1.91 -4.91 -2.06
N TYR A 33 2.60 -5.88 -1.48
CA TYR A 33 3.01 -7.09 -2.18
C TYR A 33 2.40 -8.32 -1.52
N GLU A 34 1.63 -9.07 -2.31
CA GLU A 34 0.90 -10.24 -1.86
C GLU A 34 0.85 -11.26 -3.00
N ASN A 35 0.86 -12.56 -2.68
CA ASN A 35 0.74 -13.63 -3.70
C ASN A 35 1.69 -13.40 -4.89
N GLU A 36 2.94 -13.04 -4.56
CA GLU A 36 4.03 -12.76 -5.49
C GLU A 36 3.81 -11.61 -6.48
N ARG A 37 2.79 -10.77 -6.29
CA ARG A 37 2.47 -9.63 -7.16
C ARG A 37 2.32 -8.31 -6.41
N PHE A 38 2.54 -7.21 -7.12
CA PHE A 38 2.40 -5.86 -6.59
C PHE A 38 0.96 -5.39 -6.80
N TYR A 39 0.30 -5.02 -5.72
CA TYR A 39 -1.04 -4.44 -5.74
C TYR A 39 -0.94 -2.96 -5.46
N LEU A 40 -1.47 -2.16 -6.37
CA LEU A 40 -1.55 -0.71 -6.25
C LEU A 40 -3.02 -0.33 -6.07
N ASN A 41 -3.35 0.22 -4.93
CA ASN A 41 -4.68 0.71 -4.61
C ASN A 41 -4.67 2.23 -4.66
N GLY A 42 -5.30 2.77 -5.69
CA GLY A 42 -5.64 4.19 -5.78
C GLY A 42 -7.07 4.43 -5.25
N PRO A 43 -7.53 5.69 -5.24
CA PRO A 43 -8.86 6.04 -4.75
C PRO A 43 -10.00 5.42 -5.56
N ASN A 44 -9.79 5.19 -6.86
CA ASN A 44 -10.81 4.69 -7.79
C ASN A 44 -10.38 3.46 -8.59
N PHE A 45 -9.22 2.86 -8.28
CA PHE A 45 -8.70 1.73 -9.03
C PHE A 45 -7.84 0.82 -8.15
N THR A 46 -7.81 -0.46 -8.52
CA THR A 46 -6.84 -1.42 -8.03
C THR A 46 -6.12 -2.03 -9.22
N LEU A 47 -4.81 -1.91 -9.26
CA LEU A 47 -3.96 -2.51 -10.28
C LEU A 47 -3.12 -3.63 -9.68
N ARG A 48 -2.91 -4.68 -10.47
CA ARG A 48 -2.03 -5.79 -10.11
C ARG A 48 -0.94 -5.88 -11.17
N LEU A 49 0.29 -5.64 -10.77
CA LEU A 49 1.45 -5.59 -11.65
C LEU A 49 2.49 -6.63 -11.24
N GLU A 50 3.28 -7.06 -12.22
CA GLU A 50 4.50 -7.80 -11.96
C GLU A 50 5.63 -6.82 -11.61
N GLN A 51 6.75 -7.34 -11.07
CA GLN A 51 7.86 -6.50 -10.63
C GLN A 51 8.42 -5.64 -11.77
N HIS A 52 8.46 -6.19 -12.99
CA HIS A 52 8.98 -5.52 -14.17
C HIS A 52 8.12 -4.28 -14.53
N ASP A 53 6.82 -4.46 -14.73
CA ASP A 53 5.90 -3.36 -15.07
C ASP A 53 5.81 -2.31 -13.96
N PHE A 54 5.88 -2.76 -12.70
CA PHE A 54 5.92 -1.87 -11.55
C PHE A 54 7.17 -0.98 -11.59
N LEU A 55 8.35 -1.55 -11.84
CA LEU A 55 9.60 -0.79 -11.91
C LEU A 55 9.65 0.15 -13.11
N GLU A 56 9.14 -0.29 -14.27
CA GLU A 56 9.09 0.53 -15.47
C GLU A 56 8.18 1.75 -15.29
N THR A 57 7.01 1.54 -14.70
CA THR A 57 6.01 2.61 -14.53
C THR A 57 6.28 3.47 -13.30
N TYR A 58 6.64 2.86 -12.18
CA TYR A 58 6.68 3.51 -10.86
C TYR A 58 8.09 3.58 -10.25
N GLY A 59 9.10 2.98 -10.86
CA GLY A 59 10.46 2.93 -10.29
C GLY A 59 11.13 4.29 -10.11
N GLY A 60 10.68 5.31 -10.84
CA GLY A 60 11.17 6.69 -10.72
C GLY A 60 10.45 7.55 -9.68
N TYR A 61 9.35 7.06 -9.10
CA TYR A 61 8.55 7.85 -8.15
C TYR A 61 9.10 7.73 -6.73
N ALA A 62 9.14 8.86 -6.03
CA ALA A 62 9.46 8.87 -4.61
C ALA A 62 8.31 8.23 -3.80
N ALA A 63 8.66 7.28 -2.95
CA ALA A 63 7.72 6.61 -2.07
C ALA A 63 8.26 6.51 -0.65
N MET A 64 7.31 6.48 0.29
CA MET A 64 7.56 6.37 1.72
C MET A 64 6.99 5.06 2.23
N ILE A 65 7.85 4.25 2.86
CA ILE A 65 7.45 3.01 3.53
C ILE A 65 6.53 3.38 4.71
N THR A 66 5.37 2.73 4.77
CA THR A 66 4.43 2.84 5.88
C THR A 66 4.28 1.48 6.54
N ASN A 67 4.12 1.48 7.86
CA ASN A 67 4.07 0.25 8.64
C ASN A 67 2.77 -0.52 8.40
N ARG A 68 2.84 -1.83 8.62
CA ARG A 68 1.85 -2.88 8.32
C ARG A 68 0.43 -2.65 8.89
N GLN A 69 0.20 -1.62 9.69
CA GLN A 69 -0.92 -1.56 10.62
C GLN A 69 -1.88 -0.36 10.49
N GLU A 70 -1.57 0.67 9.69
CA GLU A 70 -2.36 1.92 9.74
C GLU A 70 -3.43 2.13 8.65
N LEU A 71 -3.62 1.20 7.70
CA LEU A 71 -4.54 1.46 6.57
C LEU A 71 -5.59 0.38 6.30
N VAL A 72 -5.68 -0.65 7.15
CA VAL A 72 -6.69 -1.69 7.03
C VAL A 72 -7.27 -1.98 8.42
N ASP A 73 -8.51 -1.53 8.63
CA ASP A 73 -9.46 -2.04 9.63
C ASP A 73 -9.31 -1.68 11.12
N GLU A 74 -9.60 -0.42 11.48
CA GLU A 74 -10.28 -0.15 12.76
C GLU A 74 -11.53 0.74 12.66
N LEU A 75 -11.79 1.44 11.54
CA LEU A 75 -12.96 2.32 11.40
C LEU A 75 -14.11 1.76 10.54
N LYS A 76 -13.93 0.61 9.86
CA LYS A 76 -14.99 0.01 9.02
C LYS A 76 -15.69 -1.20 9.65
N ASP A 77 -15.11 -1.80 10.68
CA ASP A 77 -15.69 -3.00 11.30
C ASP A 77 -16.78 -2.71 12.34
N GLU A 78 -16.72 -1.59 13.09
CA GLU A 78 -17.72 -1.33 14.13
C GLU A 78 -19.13 -1.05 13.57
N GLU A 79 -19.25 -0.32 12.46
CA GLU A 79 -20.56 -0.03 11.85
C GLU A 79 -21.16 -1.26 11.14
N TYR A 80 -20.33 -2.14 10.58
CA TYR A 80 -20.81 -3.36 9.91
C TYR A 80 -21.30 -4.45 10.89
N TYR A 81 -20.90 -4.43 12.17
CA TYR A 81 -21.51 -5.33 13.17
C TYR A 81 -22.68 -4.70 13.95
N ALA A 82 -22.88 -3.38 13.87
CA ALA A 82 -24.01 -2.70 14.50
C ALA A 82 -25.34 -3.04 13.80
N TRP A 83 -25.41 -2.93 12.46
CA TRP A 83 -26.66 -3.17 11.71
C TRP A 83 -27.18 -4.61 11.77
N ARG A 84 -26.32 -5.59 12.03
CA ARG A 84 -26.69 -7.02 12.18
C ARG A 84 -27.24 -7.37 13.56
N ARG A 85 -26.96 -6.58 14.59
CA ARG A 85 -27.49 -6.79 15.95
C ARG A 85 -28.88 -6.21 16.15
N GLU A 86 -29.27 -5.19 15.40
CA GLU A 86 -30.60 -4.58 15.49
C GLU A 86 -31.69 -5.30 14.67
N LYS A 87 -31.33 -6.39 13.97
CA LYS A 87 -32.22 -7.15 13.08
C LYS A 87 -32.56 -8.56 13.61
N GLN A 88 -32.20 -8.90 14.85
CA GLN A 88 -32.67 -10.12 15.54
C GLN A 88 -33.72 -9.80 16.58
#